data_AF-A0A4Q2ZZV6-F1
#
_entry.id   AF-A0A4Q2ZZV6-F1
#
_cell.length_a   1.000
_cell.length_b   1.000
_cell.length_c   1.000
_cell.angle_alpha   90.00
_cell.angle_beta   90.00
_cell.angle_gamma   90.00
#
_symmetry.space_group_name_H-M   'P 1'
#
loop_
_entity.id
_entity.type
_entity.pdbx_description
1 polymer ?
#
loop_
_entity_poly.entity_id
_entity_poly.type
_entity_poly.pdbx_seq_one_letter_code
_entity_poly.pdbx_strand_id
1 'polypeptide(L)'
;MAFLGSQKLIELITNEKVILPNPDTKRVKGGAYELSLGNEAFTTDSKDKRKEIFSNNGLVTINPGQFALLLTYEEVDIPLSKIAFISIKAGVKLRGLVNVSGFHVDPGFKGNLVFSVYNAGTSPISLEVCGEPYFLIWFAELQLATGETTVYNGDHKNQKSIPPKYIDALIAGELASPVVLSRKIEDNYKAADNKIGILNKEIDNKIDKHEKEIDNRLNKHEKEVDNRLDKYEKDIEGKISLLEKEQTAKDYLVKTAVGLGVIILMKIIFDYFAYDNGVKKGAEFKQMELKSQMAIEKLRIQERAILIEIDSLRKYRDSAFRNKGL
;
A
#
# COMPACT_ATOMS: atom_id res chain seq x y z
N MET A 1 42.62 23.48 -57.11
CA MET A 1 41.85 24.70 -56.76
C MET A 1 42.68 25.52 -55.79
N ALA A 2 42.86 26.81 -56.08
CA ALA A 2 43.51 27.74 -55.17
C ALA A 2 42.47 28.74 -54.69
N PHE A 3 42.37 28.93 -53.38
CA PHE A 3 41.52 29.98 -52.80
C PHE A 3 42.16 31.36 -53.03
N LEU A 4 41.30 32.37 -53.19
CA LEU A 4 41.76 33.75 -53.29
C LEU A 4 42.25 34.23 -51.92
N GLY A 5 43.47 34.76 -51.90
CA GLY A 5 43.97 35.52 -50.75
C GLY A 5 43.25 36.86 -50.61
N SER A 6 43.37 37.49 -49.44
CA SER A 6 42.64 38.73 -49.10
C SER A 6 42.78 39.83 -50.15
N GLN A 7 43.98 40.06 -50.69
CA GLN A 7 44.22 41.12 -51.68
C GLN A 7 43.46 40.86 -52.99
N LYS A 8 43.55 39.63 -53.53
CA LYS A 8 42.82 39.23 -54.73
C LYS A 8 41.30 39.25 -54.52
N LEU A 9 40.84 38.90 -53.32
CA LEU A 9 39.43 38.97 -52.98
C LEU A 9 38.94 40.43 -52.93
N ILE A 10 39.72 41.35 -52.39
CA ILE A 10 39.41 42.79 -52.41
C ILE A 10 39.30 43.31 -53.85
N GLU A 11 40.23 42.91 -54.72
CA GLU A 11 40.21 43.24 -56.16
C GLU A 11 38.94 42.69 -56.83
N LEU A 12 38.61 41.43 -56.58
CA LEU A 12 37.41 40.78 -57.10
C LEU A 12 36.14 41.53 -56.70
N ILE A 13 36.02 41.86 -55.42
CA ILE A 13 34.85 42.54 -54.86
C ILE A 13 34.72 43.97 -55.41
N THR A 14 35.84 44.69 -55.55
CA THR A 14 35.84 46.08 -56.01
C THR A 14 35.58 46.19 -57.51
N ASN A 15 36.18 45.30 -58.31
CA ASN A 15 36.15 45.40 -59.78
C ASN A 15 34.95 44.66 -60.38
N GLU A 16 34.66 43.45 -59.91
CA GLU A 16 33.63 42.58 -60.48
C GLU A 16 32.29 42.63 -59.71
N LYS A 17 32.24 43.37 -58.58
CA LYS A 17 31.03 43.54 -57.75
C LYS A 17 30.35 42.22 -57.35
N VAL A 18 31.16 41.21 -57.01
CA VAL A 18 30.67 39.88 -56.63
C VAL A 18 29.88 39.83 -55.32
N ILE A 19 29.93 40.91 -54.53
CA ILE A 19 29.13 41.12 -53.32
C ILE A 19 28.35 42.44 -53.46
N LEU A 20 27.05 42.39 -53.24
CA LEU A 20 26.09 43.50 -53.35
C LEU A 20 25.30 43.67 -52.03
N PRO A 21 24.71 44.84 -51.75
CA PRO A 21 24.71 46.06 -52.58
C PRO A 21 25.95 46.94 -52.40
N ASN A 22 26.52 47.02 -51.19
CA ASN A 22 27.64 47.90 -50.84
C ASN A 22 28.73 47.09 -50.12
N PRO A 23 29.71 46.54 -50.84
CA PRO A 23 30.76 45.73 -50.21
C PRO A 23 31.71 46.59 -49.38
N ASP A 24 32.04 46.12 -48.17
CA ASP A 24 33.06 46.74 -47.31
C ASP A 24 34.33 45.89 -47.30
N THR A 25 35.42 46.43 -47.84
CA THR A 25 36.72 45.74 -47.90
C THR A 25 37.26 45.38 -46.50
N LYS A 26 36.82 46.07 -45.44
CA LYS A 26 37.20 45.74 -44.06
C LYS A 26 36.63 44.40 -43.58
N ARG A 27 35.57 43.91 -44.23
CA ARG A 27 34.97 42.59 -43.99
C ARG A 27 35.74 41.45 -44.65
N VAL A 28 36.83 41.73 -45.37
CA VAL A 28 37.74 40.69 -45.86
C VAL A 28 38.71 40.29 -44.75
N LYS A 29 38.62 39.03 -44.30
CA LYS A 29 39.47 38.46 -43.24
C LYS A 29 39.97 37.07 -43.66
N GLY A 30 41.29 36.89 -43.67
CA GLY A 30 41.90 35.57 -43.93
C GLY A 30 41.48 34.92 -45.25
N GLY A 31 41.31 35.71 -46.32
CA GLY A 31 40.84 35.22 -47.63
C GLY A 31 39.34 34.91 -47.73
N ALA A 32 38.56 35.19 -46.69
CA ALA A 32 37.10 35.13 -46.72
C ALA A 32 36.50 36.54 -46.72
N TYR A 33 35.30 36.68 -47.27
CA TYR A 33 34.44 37.83 -46.99
C TYR A 33 33.41 37.45 -45.92
N GLU A 34 33.22 38.35 -44.96
CA GLU A 34 32.27 38.16 -43.86
C GLU A 34 30.88 38.71 -44.24
N LEU A 35 29.86 37.83 -44.24
CA LEU A 35 28.47 38.17 -44.57
C LEU A 35 27.62 38.29 -43.30
N SER A 36 26.64 39.18 -43.32
CA SER A 36 25.70 39.43 -42.23
C SER A 36 24.37 38.70 -42.42
N LEU A 37 23.64 38.55 -41.32
CA LEU A 37 22.25 38.12 -41.34
C LEU A 37 21.37 39.22 -41.94
N GLY A 38 20.55 38.85 -42.92
CA GLY A 38 19.57 39.70 -43.58
C GLY A 38 18.27 39.81 -42.78
N ASN A 39 17.26 40.39 -43.41
CA ASN A 39 15.98 40.71 -42.79
C ASN A 39 14.96 39.56 -42.74
N GLU A 40 15.28 38.39 -43.30
CA GLU A 40 14.40 37.23 -43.26
C GLU A 40 15.05 36.07 -42.50
N ALA A 41 14.29 35.49 -41.57
CA ALA A 41 14.63 34.22 -40.95
C ALA A 41 13.38 33.37 -40.71
N PHE A 42 13.55 32.07 -40.59
CA PHE A 42 12.51 31.15 -40.17
C PHE A 42 13.09 30.23 -39.11
N THR A 43 12.34 29.97 -38.04
CA THR A 43 12.69 28.95 -37.04
C THR A 43 11.55 27.93 -36.90
N THR A 44 11.90 26.68 -36.63
CA THR A 44 10.90 25.59 -36.55
C THR A 44 9.97 25.68 -35.35
N ASP A 45 10.35 26.44 -34.33
CA ASP A 45 9.55 26.73 -33.14
C ASP A 45 8.77 28.06 -33.24
N SER A 46 8.80 28.71 -34.40
CA SER A 46 7.98 29.91 -34.65
C SER A 46 6.49 29.57 -34.52
N LYS A 47 5.77 30.35 -33.72
CA LYS A 47 4.35 30.12 -33.38
C LYS A 47 3.45 30.07 -34.61
N ASP A 48 3.70 30.97 -35.55
CA ASP A 48 2.87 31.14 -36.75
C ASP A 48 3.32 30.24 -37.90
N LYS A 49 4.39 29.45 -37.71
CA LYS A 49 4.99 28.56 -38.72
C LYS A 49 5.28 29.30 -40.04
N ARG A 50 5.68 30.56 -39.94
CA ARG A 50 5.98 31.44 -41.06
C ARG A 50 7.36 32.04 -40.85
N LYS A 51 8.00 32.43 -41.95
CA LYS A 51 9.22 33.24 -41.84
C LYS A 51 8.88 34.60 -41.24
N GLU A 52 9.79 35.07 -40.41
CA GLU A 52 9.77 36.38 -39.80
C GLU A 52 10.54 37.36 -40.68
N ILE A 53 9.96 38.55 -40.86
CA ILE A 53 10.57 39.66 -41.56
C ILE A 53 10.87 40.72 -40.53
N PHE A 54 12.15 41.02 -40.37
CA PHE A 54 12.65 41.93 -39.34
C PHE A 54 12.85 43.33 -39.90
N SER A 55 12.55 44.34 -39.08
CA SER A 55 13.06 45.69 -39.26
C SER A 55 14.53 45.77 -38.80
N ASN A 56 15.21 46.89 -39.09
CA ASN A 56 16.58 47.12 -38.61
C ASN A 56 16.65 46.92 -37.09
N ASN A 57 17.68 46.20 -36.61
CA ASN A 57 17.90 45.78 -35.21
C ASN A 57 16.98 44.65 -34.70
N GLY A 58 16.41 43.83 -35.59
CA GLY A 58 15.74 42.59 -35.19
C GLY A 58 16.69 41.58 -34.53
N LEU A 59 16.14 40.63 -33.78
CA LEU A 59 16.88 39.54 -33.14
C LEU A 59 16.23 38.20 -33.50
N VAL A 60 17.02 37.31 -34.12
CA VAL A 60 16.60 35.94 -34.40
C VAL A 60 17.12 35.04 -33.29
N THR A 61 16.24 34.33 -32.59
CA THR A 61 16.65 33.37 -31.54
C THR A 61 16.37 31.95 -31.98
N ILE A 62 17.41 31.14 -32.04
CA ILE A 62 17.34 29.72 -32.42
C ILE A 62 17.46 28.90 -31.14
N ASN A 63 16.36 28.30 -30.69
CA ASN A 63 16.35 27.49 -29.47
C ASN A 63 17.05 26.13 -29.67
N PRO A 64 17.53 25.50 -28.57
CA PRO A 64 18.13 24.17 -28.62
C PRO A 64 17.25 23.15 -29.36
N GLY A 65 17.87 22.39 -30.26
CA GLY A 65 17.20 21.35 -31.03
C GLY A 65 16.27 21.86 -32.14
N GLN A 66 16.35 23.14 -32.51
CA GLN A 66 15.56 23.73 -33.59
C GLN A 66 16.38 23.94 -34.86
N PHE A 67 15.72 23.84 -36.00
CA PHE A 67 16.26 24.28 -37.28
C PHE A 67 15.88 25.74 -37.54
N ALA A 68 16.75 26.43 -38.26
CA ALA A 68 16.45 27.74 -38.80
C ALA A 68 16.91 27.87 -40.26
N LEU A 69 16.18 28.69 -41.02
CA LEU A 69 16.60 29.19 -42.32
C LEU A 69 16.93 30.66 -42.16
N LEU A 70 18.15 31.05 -42.52
CA LEU A 70 18.68 32.39 -42.37
C LEU A 70 19.04 32.95 -43.74
N LEU A 71 18.47 34.09 -44.12
CA LEU A 71 18.82 34.77 -45.36
C LEU A 71 20.01 35.71 -45.12
N THR A 72 21.01 35.74 -46.00
CA THR A 72 22.09 36.73 -45.91
C THR A 72 21.60 38.13 -46.26
N TYR A 73 22.21 39.16 -45.66
CA TYR A 73 21.95 40.55 -46.05
C TYR A 73 22.52 40.81 -47.45
N GLU A 74 23.73 40.34 -47.70
CA GLU A 74 24.41 40.49 -48.98
C GLU A 74 23.83 39.55 -50.04
N GLU A 75 23.73 40.08 -51.26
CA GLU A 75 23.53 39.33 -52.50
C GLU A 75 24.92 39.01 -53.08
N VAL A 76 25.12 37.76 -53.51
CA VAL A 76 26.36 37.34 -54.18
C VAL A 76 26.11 37.17 -55.67
N ASP A 77 27.09 37.53 -56.49
CA ASP A 77 27.08 37.36 -57.95
C ASP A 77 28.38 36.65 -58.33
N ILE A 78 28.31 35.33 -58.53
CA ILE A 78 29.49 34.47 -58.68
C ILE A 78 29.91 34.44 -60.16
N PRO A 79 31.13 34.89 -60.51
CA PRO A 79 31.63 34.81 -61.88
C PRO A 79 31.73 33.36 -62.36
N LEU A 80 31.59 33.13 -63.67
CA LEU A 80 31.70 31.77 -64.25
C LEU A 80 33.08 31.14 -64.02
N SER A 81 34.13 31.95 -63.90
CA SER A 81 35.50 31.50 -63.64
C SER A 81 35.77 31.18 -62.16
N LYS A 82 34.75 31.24 -61.30
CA LYS A 82 34.89 31.09 -59.85
C LYS A 82 33.84 30.14 -59.29
N ILE A 83 34.23 29.44 -58.24
CA ILE A 83 33.31 28.75 -57.34
C ILE A 83 33.51 29.33 -55.94
N ALA A 84 32.43 29.44 -55.16
CA ALA A 84 32.53 29.92 -53.79
C ALA A 84 32.18 28.84 -52.78
N PHE A 85 32.76 28.95 -51.59
CA PHE A 85 32.56 28.04 -50.46
C PHE A 85 32.01 28.83 -49.29
N ILE A 86 31.05 28.26 -48.56
CA ILE A 86 30.38 28.95 -47.46
C ILE A 86 30.55 28.23 -46.14
N SER A 87 30.62 28.99 -45.06
CA SER A 87 30.66 28.48 -43.70
C SER A 87 30.09 29.49 -42.72
N ILE A 88 30.01 29.09 -41.46
CA ILE A 88 29.61 29.94 -40.33
C ILE A 88 30.87 30.26 -39.52
N LYS A 89 30.95 31.48 -38.98
CA LYS A 89 32.07 31.89 -38.11
C LYS A 89 32.18 30.98 -36.91
N ALA A 90 33.42 30.70 -36.51
CA ALA A 90 33.73 29.82 -35.38
C ALA A 90 33.02 30.25 -34.08
N GLY A 91 32.91 31.55 -33.81
CA GLY A 91 32.26 32.05 -32.59
C GLY A 91 30.81 31.57 -32.43
N VAL A 92 30.01 31.60 -33.50
CA VAL A 92 28.63 31.09 -33.45
C VAL A 92 28.59 29.57 -33.57
N LYS A 93 29.47 28.99 -34.38
CA LYS A 93 29.57 27.53 -34.55
C LYS A 93 29.88 26.81 -33.23
N LEU A 94 30.81 27.35 -32.45
CA LEU A 94 31.21 26.79 -31.15
C LEU A 94 30.13 26.94 -30.07
N ARG A 95 29.15 27.83 -30.24
CA ARG A 95 27.95 27.91 -29.39
C ARG A 95 26.94 26.79 -29.68
N GLY A 96 27.19 25.96 -30.71
CA GLY A 96 26.34 24.84 -31.10
C GLY A 96 25.60 25.03 -32.43
N LEU A 97 25.82 26.14 -33.15
CA LEU A 97 25.17 26.35 -34.44
C LEU A 97 25.86 25.53 -35.54
N VAL A 98 25.17 24.49 -36.01
CA VAL A 98 25.65 23.60 -37.06
C VAL A 98 25.13 24.08 -38.41
N ASN A 99 26.02 24.18 -39.39
CA ASN A 99 25.61 24.42 -40.78
C ASN A 99 25.10 23.12 -41.40
N VAL A 100 23.88 23.14 -41.92
CA VAL A 100 23.22 22.02 -42.61
C VAL A 100 23.04 22.32 -44.10
N SER A 101 23.26 23.57 -44.52
CA SER A 101 23.23 23.95 -45.93
C SER A 101 24.37 23.32 -46.74
N GLY A 102 24.27 23.43 -48.07
CA GLY A 102 25.37 23.11 -48.97
C GLY A 102 26.64 23.89 -48.65
N PHE A 103 27.80 23.32 -48.97
CA PHE A 103 29.10 23.90 -48.63
C PHE A 103 29.66 24.86 -49.70
N HIS A 104 29.04 24.93 -50.88
CA HIS A 104 29.49 25.74 -52.01
C HIS A 104 28.36 26.49 -52.69
N VAL A 105 28.74 27.46 -53.51
CA VAL A 105 27.87 28.26 -54.38
C VAL A 105 28.43 28.16 -55.79
N ASP A 106 27.55 27.79 -56.73
CA ASP A 106 27.92 27.47 -58.10
C ASP A 106 28.34 28.69 -58.94
N PRO A 107 29.18 28.49 -59.96
CA PRO A 107 29.51 29.53 -60.93
C PRO A 107 28.26 30.07 -61.64
N GLY A 108 28.14 31.40 -61.72
CA GLY A 108 26.99 32.07 -62.32
C GLY A 108 25.76 32.18 -61.42
N PHE A 109 25.85 31.72 -60.16
CA PHE A 109 24.80 31.97 -59.18
C PHE A 109 24.72 33.46 -58.86
N LYS A 110 23.49 33.99 -58.79
CA LYS A 110 23.20 35.34 -58.34
C LYS A 110 22.06 35.34 -57.35
N GLY A 111 22.21 35.97 -56.19
CA GLY A 111 21.16 36.06 -55.18
C GLY A 111 21.68 36.07 -53.74
N ASN A 112 20.76 36.23 -52.79
CA ASN A 112 21.01 36.03 -51.37
C ASN A 112 21.16 34.54 -51.06
N LEU A 113 22.06 34.23 -50.14
CA LEU A 113 22.29 32.86 -49.68
C LEU A 113 21.33 32.54 -48.54
N VAL A 114 20.78 31.32 -48.57
CA VAL A 114 19.96 30.79 -47.49
C VAL A 114 20.76 29.74 -46.73
N PHE A 115 21.06 30.03 -45.47
CA PHE A 115 21.72 29.10 -44.55
C PHE A 115 20.66 28.30 -43.80
N SER A 116 20.65 26.99 -44.02
CA SER A 116 19.96 26.05 -43.15
C SER A 116 20.88 25.68 -41.99
N VAL A 117 20.44 25.93 -40.76
CA VAL A 117 21.24 25.73 -39.55
C VAL A 117 20.46 24.96 -38.51
N TYR A 118 21.17 24.27 -37.63
CA TYR A 118 20.61 23.53 -36.49
C TYR A 118 21.33 23.91 -35.21
N ASN A 119 20.58 24.25 -34.16
CA ASN A 119 21.18 24.49 -32.85
C ASN A 119 21.35 23.15 -32.10
N ALA A 120 22.56 22.60 -32.15
CA ALA A 120 22.97 21.41 -31.41
C ALA A 120 23.46 21.72 -29.99
N GLY A 121 23.53 23.00 -29.61
CA GLY A 121 23.91 23.43 -28.26
C GLY A 121 22.77 23.27 -27.25
N THR A 122 23.08 23.51 -25.99
CA THR A 122 22.13 23.45 -24.87
C THR A 122 21.46 24.79 -24.58
N SER A 123 21.93 25.88 -25.19
CA SER A 123 21.47 27.25 -24.92
C SER A 123 20.91 27.90 -26.19
N PRO A 124 19.93 28.82 -26.07
CA PRO A 124 19.46 29.62 -27.20
C PRO A 124 20.60 30.42 -27.84
N ILE A 125 20.61 30.47 -29.17
CA ILE A 125 21.55 31.27 -29.94
C ILE A 125 20.79 32.43 -30.56
N SER A 126 21.03 33.63 -30.05
CA SER A 126 20.49 34.87 -30.61
C SER A 126 21.47 35.51 -31.60
N LEU A 127 20.96 35.94 -32.75
CA LEU A 127 21.67 36.58 -33.85
C LEU A 127 20.97 37.90 -34.22
N GLU A 128 21.74 38.97 -34.27
CA GLU A 128 21.27 40.31 -34.66
C GLU A 128 21.10 40.45 -36.18
N VAL A 129 19.94 40.91 -36.60
CA VAL A 129 19.59 41.20 -37.99
C VAL A 129 20.32 42.47 -38.43
N CYS A 130 20.99 42.42 -39.59
CA CYS A 130 21.83 43.49 -40.11
C CYS A 130 22.96 43.93 -39.13
N GLY A 131 23.30 43.08 -38.16
CA GLY A 131 24.33 43.33 -37.16
C GLY A 131 25.71 42.81 -37.56
N GLU A 132 26.42 42.24 -36.59
CA GLU A 132 27.73 41.63 -36.82
C GLU A 132 27.67 40.50 -37.87
N PRO A 133 28.77 40.25 -38.60
CA PRO A 133 28.78 39.19 -39.59
C PRO A 133 28.82 37.82 -38.91
N TYR A 134 28.08 36.85 -39.48
CA TYR A 134 28.00 35.48 -38.97
C TYR A 134 28.46 34.43 -39.97
N PHE A 135 28.45 34.75 -41.26
CA PHE A 135 28.78 33.81 -42.32
C PHE A 135 30.07 34.20 -43.03
N LEU A 136 30.70 33.22 -43.63
CA LEU A 136 31.96 33.35 -44.35
C LEU A 136 31.76 32.83 -45.76
N ILE A 137 32.31 33.54 -46.74
CA ILE A 137 32.40 33.08 -48.12
C ILE A 137 33.84 33.19 -48.62
N TRP A 138 34.36 32.08 -49.16
CA TRP A 138 35.66 32.04 -49.85
C TRP A 138 35.44 31.82 -51.33
N PHE A 139 36.32 32.39 -52.15
CA PHE A 139 36.29 32.20 -53.60
C PHE A 139 37.50 31.37 -54.02
N ALA A 140 37.29 30.46 -54.97
CA ALA A 140 38.33 29.67 -55.58
C ALA A 140 38.29 29.81 -57.10
N GLU A 141 39.48 29.77 -57.71
CA GLU A 141 39.61 29.75 -59.17
C GLU A 141 39.06 28.44 -59.74
N LEU A 142 38.18 28.57 -60.74
CA LEU A 142 37.66 27.46 -61.52
C LEU A 142 38.29 27.50 -62.92
N GLN A 143 38.96 26.42 -63.29
CA GLN A 143 39.52 26.27 -64.64
C GLN A 143 38.42 25.81 -65.58
N LEU A 144 38.04 26.68 -66.51
CA LEU A 144 37.03 26.41 -67.54
C LEU A 144 37.71 25.88 -68.81
N ALA A 145 37.07 24.93 -69.49
CA ALA A 145 37.46 24.53 -70.83
C ALA A 145 37.11 25.62 -71.85
N THR A 146 37.81 25.61 -72.99
CA THR A 146 37.55 26.58 -74.07
C THR A 146 36.11 26.41 -74.60
N GLY A 147 35.30 27.45 -74.51
CA GLY A 147 33.90 27.45 -74.93
C GLY A 147 32.90 26.97 -73.87
N GLU A 148 33.35 26.67 -72.65
CA GLU A 148 32.48 26.32 -71.54
C GLU A 148 31.72 27.56 -71.04
N THR A 149 30.39 27.51 -71.16
CA THR A 149 29.47 28.58 -70.75
C THR A 149 28.37 28.07 -69.83
N THR A 150 28.60 26.94 -69.15
CA THR A 150 27.63 26.37 -68.20
C THR A 150 27.41 27.35 -67.04
N VAL A 151 26.33 28.12 -67.15
CA VAL A 151 25.85 29.04 -66.12
C VAL A 151 24.93 28.28 -65.19
N TYR A 152 24.98 28.61 -63.90
CA TYR A 152 23.94 28.20 -62.97
C TYR A 152 22.53 28.50 -63.52
N ASN A 153 21.74 27.45 -63.68
CA ASN A 153 20.35 27.50 -64.13
C ASN A 153 19.44 26.69 -63.20
N GLY A 154 19.72 26.73 -61.90
CA GLY A 154 18.88 26.09 -60.88
C GLY A 154 17.77 27.01 -60.36
N ASP A 155 16.89 26.41 -59.55
CA ASP A 155 15.71 27.06 -58.95
C ASP A 155 16.01 28.30 -58.08
N HIS A 156 17.27 28.50 -57.66
CA HIS A 156 17.66 29.57 -56.73
C HIS A 156 18.23 30.81 -57.41
N LYS A 157 18.15 30.89 -58.74
CA LYS A 157 18.66 32.03 -59.48
C LYS A 157 17.89 33.30 -59.12
N ASN A 158 18.61 34.37 -58.82
CA ASN A 158 18.08 35.65 -58.32
C ASN A 158 17.24 35.52 -57.04
N GLN A 159 17.57 34.57 -56.17
CA GLN A 159 16.89 34.39 -54.89
C GLN A 159 17.07 35.64 -54.01
N LYS A 160 15.96 36.19 -53.51
CA LYS A 160 15.96 37.38 -52.62
C LYS A 160 15.27 37.16 -51.28
N SER A 161 14.78 35.94 -51.06
CA SER A 161 13.81 35.64 -50.02
C SER A 161 13.83 34.15 -49.73
N ILE A 162 13.53 33.73 -48.50
CA ILE A 162 13.48 32.32 -48.15
C ILE A 162 12.32 31.65 -48.90
N PRO A 163 12.58 30.63 -49.76
CA PRO A 163 11.54 29.94 -50.52
C PRO A 163 10.55 29.18 -49.62
N PRO A 164 9.22 29.32 -49.83
CA PRO A 164 8.20 28.61 -49.05
C PRO A 164 8.38 27.09 -49.03
N LYS A 165 8.84 26.49 -50.16
CA LYS A 165 9.07 25.05 -50.26
C LYS A 165 9.98 24.47 -49.16
N TYR A 166 10.94 25.26 -48.67
CA TYR A 166 11.84 24.84 -47.60
C TYR A 166 11.24 24.99 -46.21
N ILE A 167 10.36 25.98 -46.04
CA ILE A 167 9.58 26.16 -44.81
C ILE A 167 8.61 24.99 -44.66
N ASP A 168 7.89 24.64 -45.73
CA ASP A 168 6.94 23.53 -45.76
C ASP A 168 7.62 22.20 -45.40
N ALA A 169 8.81 21.94 -45.96
CA ALA A 169 9.59 20.74 -45.66
C ALA A 169 10.01 20.63 -44.19
N LEU A 170 10.29 21.75 -43.53
CA LEU A 170 10.67 21.79 -42.11
C LEU A 170 9.45 21.72 -41.16
N ILE A 171 8.25 22.05 -41.65
CA ILE A 171 7.00 22.00 -40.88
C ILE A 171 6.27 20.66 -41.01
N ALA A 172 6.43 19.97 -42.15
CA ALA A 172 5.66 18.79 -42.51
C ALA A 172 5.83 17.58 -41.56
N GLY A 173 6.87 17.58 -40.71
CA GLY A 173 7.09 16.56 -39.68
C GLY A 173 6.91 17.09 -38.26
N GLU A 174 6.53 16.22 -37.31
CA GLU A 174 6.79 16.50 -35.90
C GLU A 174 8.32 16.59 -35.71
N LEU A 175 8.82 17.76 -35.36
CA LEU A 175 10.23 17.93 -35.01
C LEU A 175 10.50 17.17 -33.70
N ALA A 176 10.93 15.91 -33.82
CA ALA A 176 11.35 15.09 -32.69
C ALA A 176 12.75 15.52 -32.24
N SER A 177 12.85 16.70 -31.65
CA SER A 177 14.11 17.12 -31.02
C SER A 177 14.29 16.39 -29.67
N PRO A 178 15.53 16.13 -29.23
CA PRO A 178 15.78 15.53 -27.91
C PRO A 178 15.08 16.27 -26.76
N VAL A 179 14.94 17.60 -26.88
CA VAL A 179 14.25 18.44 -25.90
C VAL A 179 12.74 18.15 -25.87
N VAL A 180 12.10 18.06 -27.04
CA VAL A 180 10.67 17.71 -27.14
C VAL A 180 10.42 16.30 -26.60
N LEU A 181 11.31 15.35 -26.90
CA LEU A 181 11.23 13.99 -26.38
C LEU A 181 11.37 13.96 -24.86
N SER A 182 12.33 14.67 -24.28
CA SER A 182 12.51 14.77 -22.82
C SER A 182 11.26 15.34 -22.15
N ARG A 183 10.65 16.40 -22.71
CA ARG A 183 9.40 16.95 -22.19
C ARG A 183 8.26 15.96 -22.26
N LYS A 184 8.05 15.29 -23.41
CA LYS A 184 7.03 14.23 -23.55
C LYS A 184 7.24 13.11 -22.52
N ILE A 185 8.50 12.74 -22.23
CA ILE A 185 8.84 11.73 -21.22
C ILE A 185 8.45 12.23 -19.81
N GLU A 186 8.83 13.44 -19.42
CA GLU A 186 8.47 14.03 -18.12
C GLU A 186 6.95 14.13 -17.92
N ASP A 187 6.23 14.58 -18.94
CA ASP A 187 4.78 14.71 -18.90
C ASP A 187 4.12 13.33 -18.74
N ASN A 188 4.64 12.32 -19.44
CA ASN A 188 4.20 10.93 -19.28
C ASN A 188 4.49 10.39 -17.89
N TYR A 189 5.66 10.67 -17.31
CA TYR A 189 5.99 10.28 -15.93
C TYR A 189 5.03 10.92 -14.92
N LYS A 190 4.76 12.23 -15.03
CA LYS A 190 3.78 12.92 -14.18
C LYS A 190 2.37 12.34 -14.31
N ALA A 191 1.94 12.04 -15.53
CA ALA A 191 0.64 11.43 -15.78
C ALA A 191 0.54 10.02 -15.17
N ALA A 192 1.61 9.22 -15.24
CA ALA A 192 1.67 7.90 -14.64
C ALA A 192 1.64 7.98 -13.11
N ASP A 193 2.42 8.88 -12.51
CA ASP A 193 2.47 9.08 -11.06
C ASP A 193 1.11 9.49 -10.48
N ASN A 194 0.42 10.42 -11.16
CA ASN A 194 -0.95 10.80 -10.80
C ASN A 194 -1.93 9.62 -10.84
N LYS A 195 -1.84 8.74 -11.86
CA LYS A 195 -2.68 7.54 -11.95
C LYS A 195 -2.38 6.56 -10.82
N ILE A 196 -1.11 6.37 -10.47
CA ILE A 196 -0.69 5.51 -9.34
C ILE A 196 -1.26 6.08 -8.03
N GLY A 197 -1.19 7.39 -7.82
CA GLY A 197 -1.75 8.05 -6.63
C GLY A 197 -3.27 7.84 -6.49
N ILE A 198 -4.02 7.96 -7.60
CA ILE A 198 -5.47 7.68 -7.61
C ILE A 198 -5.74 6.21 -7.27
N LEU A 199 -5.01 5.29 -7.90
CA LEU A 199 -5.19 3.85 -7.69
C LEU A 199 -4.88 3.44 -6.25
N ASN A 200 -3.81 3.98 -5.65
CA ASN A 200 -3.47 3.73 -4.25
C ASN A 200 -4.60 4.19 -3.33
N LYS A 201 -5.15 5.38 -3.54
CA LYS A 201 -6.29 5.89 -2.75
C LYS A 201 -7.54 5.00 -2.89
N GLU A 202 -7.81 4.48 -4.09
CA GLU A 202 -8.92 3.52 -4.29
C GLU A 202 -8.68 2.20 -3.56
N ILE A 203 -7.44 1.70 -3.56
CA ILE A 203 -7.05 0.49 -2.85
C ILE A 203 -7.21 0.70 -1.34
N ASP A 204 -6.70 1.81 -0.79
CA ASP A 204 -6.80 2.13 0.64
C ASP A 204 -8.27 2.19 1.08
N ASN A 205 -9.14 2.87 0.30
CA ASN A 205 -10.58 2.91 0.59
C ASN A 205 -11.24 1.52 0.58
N LYS A 206 -10.78 0.60 -0.29
CA LYS A 206 -11.28 -0.78 -0.33
C LYS A 206 -10.79 -1.59 0.87
N ILE A 207 -9.53 -1.40 1.27
CA ILE A 207 -8.94 -2.02 2.47
C ILE A 207 -9.74 -1.57 3.70
N ASP A 208 -9.91 -0.27 3.91
CA ASP A 208 -10.70 0.29 5.02
C ASP A 208 -12.12 -0.28 5.09
N LYS A 209 -12.75 -0.45 3.93
CA LYS A 209 -14.09 -1.04 3.85
C LYS A 209 -14.08 -2.51 4.28
N HIS A 210 -13.12 -3.29 3.80
CA HIS A 210 -13.00 -4.71 4.15
C HIS A 210 -12.61 -4.90 5.62
N GLU A 211 -11.74 -4.06 6.18
CA GLU A 211 -11.40 -4.09 7.60
C GLU A 211 -12.65 -3.89 8.47
N LYS A 212 -13.45 -2.86 8.17
CA LYS A 212 -14.73 -2.63 8.86
C LYS A 212 -15.70 -3.81 8.73
N GLU A 213 -15.75 -4.45 7.57
CA GLU A 213 -16.62 -5.61 7.35
C GLU A 213 -16.14 -6.83 8.17
N ILE A 214 -14.83 -7.07 8.23
CA ILE A 214 -14.22 -8.13 9.03
C ILE A 214 -14.50 -7.88 10.51
N ASP A 215 -14.27 -6.67 11.02
CA ASP A 215 -14.50 -6.32 12.42
C ASP A 215 -15.98 -6.53 12.82
N ASN A 216 -16.90 -6.11 11.96
CA ASN A 216 -18.33 -6.32 12.19
C ASN A 216 -18.69 -7.82 12.27
N ARG A 217 -18.07 -8.65 11.43
CA ARG A 217 -18.29 -10.11 11.44
C ARG A 217 -17.68 -10.76 12.68
N LEU A 218 -16.48 -10.34 13.09
CA LEU A 218 -15.82 -10.83 14.30
C LEU A 218 -16.65 -10.48 15.54
N ASN A 219 -17.06 -9.23 15.69
CA ASN A 219 -17.91 -8.78 16.81
C ASN A 219 -19.24 -9.53 16.89
N LYS A 220 -19.84 -9.85 15.73
CA LYS A 220 -21.06 -10.67 15.68
C LYS A 220 -20.79 -12.10 16.17
N HIS A 221 -19.69 -12.70 15.70
CA HIS A 221 -19.34 -14.07 16.06
C HIS A 221 -18.96 -14.18 17.55
N GLU A 222 -18.27 -13.19 18.10
CA GLU A 222 -17.93 -13.11 19.53
C GLU A 222 -19.19 -13.12 20.39
N LYS A 223 -20.16 -12.25 20.09
CA LYS A 223 -21.47 -12.24 20.77
C LYS A 223 -22.22 -13.56 20.65
N GLU A 224 -22.15 -14.24 19.51
CA GLU A 224 -22.81 -15.53 19.32
C GLU A 224 -22.15 -16.63 20.16
N VAL A 225 -20.82 -16.60 20.30
CA VAL A 225 -20.06 -17.50 21.17
C VAL A 225 -20.39 -17.25 22.64
N ASP A 226 -20.39 -15.98 23.07
CA ASP A 226 -20.73 -15.61 24.45
C ASP A 226 -22.15 -16.08 24.83
N ASN A 227 -23.13 -15.83 23.97
CA ASN A 227 -24.51 -16.29 24.18
C ASN A 227 -24.61 -17.82 24.30
N ARG A 228 -23.78 -18.57 23.55
CA ARG A 228 -23.75 -20.04 23.64
C ARG A 228 -23.08 -20.50 24.93
N LEU A 229 -22.01 -19.83 25.36
CA LEU A 229 -21.33 -20.12 26.62
C LEU A 229 -22.27 -19.88 27.82
N ASP A 230 -22.94 -18.73 27.86
CA ASP A 230 -23.95 -18.39 28.88
C ASP A 230 -25.05 -19.45 28.98
N LYS A 231 -25.50 -19.96 27.82
CA LYS A 231 -26.50 -21.02 27.79
C LYS A 231 -25.97 -22.32 28.38
N TYR A 232 -24.75 -22.73 28.00
CA TYR A 232 -24.15 -23.94 28.56
C TYR A 232 -23.87 -23.82 30.05
N GLU A 233 -23.45 -22.64 30.52
CA GLU A 233 -23.24 -22.37 31.93
C GLU A 233 -24.54 -22.56 32.72
N LYS A 234 -25.64 -21.93 32.28
CA LYS A 234 -26.97 -22.11 32.88
C LYS A 234 -27.44 -23.56 32.87
N ASP A 235 -27.22 -24.29 31.77
CA ASP A 235 -27.60 -25.70 31.66
C ASP A 235 -26.79 -26.58 32.63
N ILE A 236 -25.50 -26.29 32.83
CA ILE A 236 -24.63 -26.99 33.77
C ILE A 236 -25.02 -26.67 35.22
N GLU A 237 -25.22 -25.40 35.56
CA GLU A 237 -25.70 -24.96 36.88
C GLU A 237 -27.03 -25.62 37.23
N GLY A 238 -27.96 -25.69 36.27
CA GLY A 238 -29.23 -26.38 36.41
C GLY A 238 -29.04 -27.86 36.78
N LYS A 239 -28.15 -28.57 36.08
CA LYS A 239 -27.84 -29.99 36.37
C LYS A 239 -27.16 -30.17 37.73
N ILE A 240 -26.21 -29.30 38.10
CA ILE A 240 -25.54 -29.35 39.40
C ILE A 240 -26.59 -29.17 40.51
N SER A 241 -27.49 -28.20 40.39
CA SER A 241 -28.53 -27.95 41.40
C SER A 241 -29.48 -29.14 41.60
N LEU A 242 -29.79 -29.88 40.53
CA LEU A 242 -30.61 -31.09 40.60
C LEU A 242 -29.87 -32.21 41.34
N LEU A 243 -28.58 -32.40 41.04
CA LEU A 243 -27.74 -33.39 41.72
C LEU A 243 -27.57 -33.08 43.21
N GLU A 244 -27.40 -31.81 43.58
CA GLU A 244 -27.33 -31.37 44.98
C GLU A 244 -28.63 -31.66 45.74
N LYS A 245 -29.79 -31.41 45.11
CA LYS A 245 -31.09 -31.76 45.68
C LYS A 245 -31.25 -33.27 45.86
N GLU A 246 -30.87 -34.07 44.86
CA GLU A 246 -30.90 -35.53 44.97
C GLU A 246 -29.98 -36.06 46.07
N GLN A 247 -28.76 -35.51 46.19
CA GLN A 247 -27.84 -35.86 47.27
C GLN A 247 -28.41 -35.51 48.64
N THR A 248 -28.99 -34.31 48.78
CA THR A 248 -29.62 -33.86 50.04
C THR A 248 -30.79 -34.76 50.43
N ALA A 249 -31.62 -35.16 49.46
CA ALA A 249 -32.73 -36.08 49.69
C ALA A 249 -32.23 -37.47 50.13
N LYS A 250 -31.17 -38.00 49.50
CA LYS A 250 -30.53 -39.25 49.90
C LYS A 250 -29.94 -39.16 51.32
N ASP A 251 -29.27 -38.06 51.65
CA ASP A 251 -28.73 -37.82 53.00
C ASP A 251 -29.83 -37.80 54.07
N TYR A 252 -30.96 -37.14 53.78
CA TYR A 252 -32.12 -37.15 54.69
C TYR A 252 -32.67 -38.56 54.90
N LEU A 253 -32.81 -39.34 53.82
CA LEU A 253 -33.31 -40.71 53.88
C LEU A 253 -32.38 -41.61 54.72
N VAL A 254 -31.07 -41.48 54.56
CA VAL A 254 -30.08 -42.18 55.38
C VAL A 254 -30.21 -41.77 56.85
N LYS A 255 -30.31 -40.47 57.15
CA LYS A 255 -30.50 -39.98 58.53
C LYS A 255 -31.79 -40.50 59.16
N THR A 256 -32.91 -40.52 58.42
CA THR A 256 -34.19 -41.07 58.89
C THR A 256 -34.08 -42.58 59.14
N ALA A 257 -33.45 -43.34 58.24
CA ALA A 257 -33.26 -44.78 58.41
C ALA A 257 -32.41 -45.11 59.65
N VAL A 258 -31.30 -44.39 59.86
CA VAL A 258 -30.47 -44.51 61.06
C VAL A 258 -31.29 -44.17 62.32
N GLY A 259 -32.05 -43.07 62.30
CA GLY A 259 -32.92 -42.67 63.42
C GLY A 259 -33.97 -43.73 63.78
N LEU A 260 -34.66 -44.28 62.78
CA LEU A 260 -35.62 -45.38 62.98
C LEU A 260 -34.95 -46.64 63.53
N GLY A 261 -33.76 -46.99 63.03
CA GLY A 261 -32.97 -48.12 63.53
C GLY A 261 -32.64 -47.98 65.02
N VAL A 262 -32.23 -46.78 65.46
CA VAL A 262 -31.96 -46.49 66.88
C VAL A 262 -33.23 -46.64 67.73
N ILE A 263 -34.38 -46.15 67.25
CA ILE A 263 -35.67 -46.29 67.96
C ILE A 263 -36.06 -47.76 68.12
N ILE A 264 -35.93 -48.55 67.05
CA ILE A 264 -36.23 -49.99 67.08
C ILE A 264 -35.29 -50.71 68.07
N LEU A 265 -33.99 -50.39 68.06
CA LEU A 265 -33.02 -50.92 69.01
C LEU A 265 -33.38 -50.58 70.46
N MET A 266 -33.73 -49.32 70.76
CA MET A 266 -34.20 -48.93 72.09
C MET A 266 -35.45 -49.70 72.49
N LYS A 267 -36.38 -49.95 71.57
CA LYS A 267 -37.60 -50.72 71.83
C LYS A 267 -37.29 -52.19 72.16
N ILE A 268 -36.39 -52.82 71.42
CA ILE A 268 -35.94 -54.19 71.69
C ILE A 268 -35.29 -54.28 73.08
N ILE A 269 -34.41 -53.33 73.42
CA ILE A 269 -33.77 -53.26 74.74
C ILE A 269 -34.81 -53.10 75.84
N PHE A 270 -35.78 -52.19 75.66
CA PHE A 270 -36.85 -51.97 76.62
C PHE A 270 -37.72 -53.21 76.81
N ASP A 271 -38.13 -53.87 75.73
CA ASP A 271 -38.95 -55.09 75.79
C ASP A 271 -38.20 -56.24 76.46
N TYR A 272 -36.89 -56.39 76.21
CA TYR A 272 -36.03 -57.34 76.91
C TYR A 272 -35.96 -57.04 78.41
N PHE A 273 -35.77 -55.78 78.79
CA PHE A 273 -35.71 -55.36 80.19
C PHE A 273 -37.05 -55.55 80.91
N ALA A 274 -38.17 -55.25 80.24
CA ALA A 274 -39.52 -55.49 80.76
C ALA A 274 -39.78 -56.99 80.95
N TYR A 275 -39.35 -57.84 80.01
CA TYR A 275 -39.45 -59.30 80.11
C TYR A 275 -38.64 -59.86 81.29
N ASP A 276 -37.35 -59.50 81.42
CA ASP A 276 -36.50 -59.98 82.53
C ASP A 276 -37.05 -59.57 83.90
N ASN A 277 -37.50 -58.32 84.04
CA ASN A 277 -38.13 -57.86 85.28
C ASN A 277 -39.48 -58.55 85.54
N GLY A 278 -40.26 -58.84 84.50
CA GLY A 278 -41.50 -59.60 84.59
C GLY A 278 -41.27 -61.04 85.07
N VAL A 279 -40.26 -61.72 84.51
CA VAL A 279 -39.87 -63.09 84.89
C VAL A 279 -39.38 -63.12 86.34
N LYS A 280 -38.53 -62.16 86.76
CA LYS A 280 -38.05 -62.06 88.15
C LYS A 280 -39.19 -61.87 89.15
N LYS A 281 -40.11 -60.93 88.89
CA LYS A 281 -41.29 -60.73 89.74
C LYS A 281 -42.20 -61.96 89.79
N GLY A 282 -42.35 -62.67 88.66
CA GLY A 282 -43.08 -63.94 88.62
C GLY A 282 -42.46 -65.04 89.49
N ALA A 283 -41.12 -65.14 89.49
CA ALA A 283 -40.39 -66.07 90.35
C ALA A 283 -40.52 -65.73 91.84
N GLU A 284 -40.46 -64.45 92.20
CA GLU A 284 -40.66 -63.97 93.58
C GLU A 284 -42.07 -64.28 94.09
N PHE A 285 -43.10 -64.02 93.29
CA PHE A 285 -44.49 -64.37 93.64
C PHE A 285 -44.66 -65.87 93.87
N LYS A 286 -44.03 -66.71 93.02
CA LYS A 286 -44.10 -68.17 93.15
C LYS A 286 -43.37 -68.68 94.41
N GLN A 287 -42.27 -68.03 94.81
CA GLN A 287 -41.61 -68.29 96.09
C GLN A 287 -42.46 -67.87 97.29
N MET A 288 -43.14 -66.73 97.21
CA MET A 288 -44.07 -66.29 98.27
C MET A 288 -45.25 -67.25 98.42
N GLU A 289 -45.82 -67.73 97.32
CA GLU A 289 -46.89 -68.72 97.33
C GLU A 289 -46.44 -70.03 97.99
N LEU A 290 -45.25 -70.52 97.64
CA LEU A 290 -44.66 -71.73 98.22
C LEU A 290 -44.43 -71.58 99.74
N LYS A 291 -43.88 -70.44 100.18
CA LYS A 291 -43.70 -70.15 101.61
C LYS A 291 -45.02 -70.11 102.37
N SER A 292 -46.06 -69.53 101.77
CA SER A 292 -47.40 -69.48 102.35
C SER A 292 -48.00 -70.89 102.51
N GLN A 293 -47.87 -71.74 101.47
CA GLN A 293 -48.30 -73.14 101.52
C GLN A 293 -47.57 -73.94 102.61
N MET A 294 -46.24 -73.80 102.71
CA MET A 294 -45.45 -74.44 103.76
C MET A 294 -45.85 -73.99 105.17
N ALA A 295 -46.18 -72.70 105.35
CA ALA A 295 -46.62 -72.17 106.64
C ALA A 295 -47.97 -72.76 107.08
N ILE A 296 -48.92 -72.89 106.14
CA ILE A 296 -50.24 -73.52 106.39
C ILE A 296 -50.07 -75.00 106.78
N GLU A 297 -49.18 -75.73 106.11
CA GLU A 297 -48.94 -77.14 106.40
C GLU A 297 -48.32 -77.35 107.79
N LYS A 298 -47.41 -76.46 108.21
CA LYS A 298 -46.80 -76.49 109.54
C LYS A 298 -47.83 -76.31 110.66
N LEU A 299 -48.80 -75.41 110.47
CA LEU A 299 -49.88 -75.17 111.43
C LEU A 299 -50.81 -76.40 111.56
N ARG A 300 -51.14 -77.08 110.45
CA ARG A 300 -51.92 -78.34 110.48
C ARG A 300 -51.24 -79.45 111.29
N ILE A 301 -49.90 -79.52 111.25
CA ILE A 301 -49.14 -80.51 112.01
C ILE A 301 -49.19 -80.18 113.52
N GLN A 302 -49.07 -78.90 113.88
CA GLN A 302 -49.21 -78.47 115.29
C GLN A 302 -50.62 -78.73 115.85
N GLU A 303 -51.66 -78.48 115.06
CA GLU A 303 -53.05 -78.77 115.45
C GLU A 303 -53.25 -80.26 115.77
N ARG A 304 -52.69 -81.16 114.94
CA ARG A 304 -52.70 -82.61 115.21
C ARG A 304 -51.91 -82.99 116.47
N ALA A 305 -50.78 -82.33 116.73
CA ALA A 305 -49.98 -82.59 117.91
C ALA A 305 -50.72 -82.22 119.21
N ILE A 306 -51.41 -81.07 119.23
CA ILE A 306 -52.22 -80.62 120.37
C ILE A 306 -53.43 -81.55 120.59
N LEU A 307 -54.07 -82.02 119.52
CA LEU A 307 -55.16 -83.00 119.62
C LEU A 307 -54.73 -84.30 120.29
N ILE A 308 -53.54 -84.80 119.95
CA ILE A 308 -52.95 -86.00 120.57
C ILE A 308 -52.63 -85.77 122.07
N GLU A 309 -52.18 -84.57 122.43
CA GLU A 309 -51.88 -84.19 123.82
C GLU A 309 -53.15 -84.03 124.67
N ILE A 310 -54.23 -83.49 124.10
CA ILE A 310 -55.55 -83.43 124.77
C ILE A 310 -56.10 -84.84 125.04
N ASP A 311 -55.93 -85.77 124.09
CA ASP A 311 -56.37 -87.17 124.25
C ASP A 311 -55.54 -87.94 125.30
N SER A 312 -54.24 -87.66 125.41
CA SER A 312 -53.38 -88.28 126.42
C SER A 312 -53.68 -87.75 127.83
N LEU A 313 -54.01 -86.46 127.97
CA LEU A 313 -54.41 -85.84 129.24
C LEU A 313 -55.81 -86.29 129.71
N ARG A 314 -56.76 -86.54 128.79
CA ARG A 314 -58.05 -87.16 129.13
C ARG A 314 -57.88 -88.56 129.70
N LYS A 315 -57.00 -89.39 129.12
CA LYS A 315 -56.68 -90.72 129.65
C LYS A 315 -56.02 -90.67 131.03
N TYR A 316 -55.19 -89.66 131.31
CA TYR A 316 -54.55 -89.49 132.62
C TYR A 316 -55.58 -89.07 133.69
N ARG A 317 -56.48 -88.14 133.37
CA ARG A 317 -57.59 -87.73 134.25
C ARG A 317 -58.48 -88.91 134.63
N ASP A 318 -58.83 -89.78 133.68
CA ASP A 318 -59.75 -90.89 133.94
C ASP A 318 -59.09 -92.05 134.75
N SER A 319 -57.74 -92.05 134.88
CA SER A 319 -56.98 -93.00 135.70
C SER A 319 -56.67 -92.53 137.14
N ALA A 320 -56.70 -91.22 137.41
CA ALA A 320 -56.39 -90.65 138.73
C ALA A 320 -57.57 -90.68 139.73
N PHE A 321 -58.82 -90.82 139.26
CA PHE A 321 -60.03 -90.84 140.11
C PHE A 321 -60.40 -92.22 140.70
N ARG A 322 -59.54 -93.25 140.57
CA ARG A 322 -59.87 -94.62 141.01
C ARG A 322 -58.99 -95.19 142.14
N ASN A 323 -58.11 -94.40 142.76
CA ASN A 323 -57.30 -94.86 143.91
C ASN A 323 -56.98 -93.75 144.91
N LYS A 324 -57.98 -93.37 145.71
CA LYS A 324 -57.93 -93.17 147.18
C LYS A 324 -59.26 -92.57 147.67
N GLY A 325 -59.94 -93.28 148.57
CA GLY A 325 -60.76 -92.65 149.60
C GLY A 325 -59.85 -92.14 150.74
N LEU A 326 -60.28 -91.34 151.71
CA LEU A 326 -61.62 -90.91 152.14
C LEU A 326 -62.18 -89.68 151.43
#